data_AF-A0A1S9CSB2-F1
#
_entry.id   AF-A0A1S9CSB2-F1
#
_cell.length_a   1.000
_cell.length_b   1.000
_cell.length_c   1.000
_cell.angle_alpha   90.00
_cell.angle_beta   90.00
_cell.angle_gamma   90.00
#
_symmetry.space_group_name_H-M   'P 1'
#
loop_
_entity.id
_entity.type
_entity.pdbx_description
1 polymer ?
#
loop_
_entity_poly.entity_id
_entity_poly.type
_entity_poly.pdbx_seq_one_letter_code
_entity_poly.pdbx_strand_id
1 'polypeptide(L)'
;MKLVYNEDYYKEYLTGDGKVEYEKSDDIKKFMKTVAKKIVEKYNPKVVLDAGCAMGFLVEALRNEKVEAYGIDISEYAISRVPQAVKKYCFAAGAVPSLSMWFSLHS
;
A
#
# COMPACT_ATOMS: atom_id res chain seq x y z
N MET A 1 -14.51 -3.52 -19.20
CA MET A 1 -13.15 -2.98 -18.91
C MET A 1 -12.28 -4.14 -18.47
N LYS A 2 -11.12 -4.37 -19.10
CA LYS A 2 -10.21 -5.46 -18.69
C LYS A 2 -9.33 -4.92 -17.56
N LEU A 3 -9.40 -5.52 -16.37
CA LEU A 3 -8.53 -5.16 -15.25
C LEU A 3 -7.10 -5.57 -15.60
N VAL A 4 -6.22 -4.58 -15.79
CA VAL A 4 -4.81 -4.81 -16.15
C VAL A 4 -3.97 -5.13 -14.91
N TYR A 5 -4.36 -4.65 -13.72
CA TYR A 5 -3.66 -4.88 -12.45
C TYR A 5 -4.21 -6.11 -11.71
N ASN A 6 -4.17 -7.28 -12.37
CA ASN A 6 -4.66 -8.55 -11.84
C ASN A 6 -3.52 -9.40 -11.22
N GLU A 7 -3.81 -10.64 -10.83
CA GLU A 7 -2.79 -11.56 -10.32
C GLU A 7 -1.64 -11.79 -11.31
N ASP A 8 -1.94 -11.97 -12.60
CA ASP A 8 -0.93 -12.18 -13.64
C ASP A 8 0.02 -10.99 -13.73
N TYR A 9 -0.51 -9.77 -13.68
CA TYR A 9 0.30 -8.56 -13.60
C TYR A 9 1.29 -8.64 -12.44
N TYR A 10 0.84 -8.96 -11.23
CA TYR A 10 1.75 -9.01 -10.07
C TYR A 10 2.72 -10.20 -10.07
N LYS A 11 2.39 -11.30 -10.77
CA LYS A 11 3.29 -12.44 -10.98
C LYS A 11 4.39 -12.12 -11.98
N GLU A 12 4.06 -11.39 -13.04
CA GLU A 12 4.99 -10.94 -14.07
C GLU A 12 5.73 -9.65 -13.67
N TYR A 13 5.21 -8.92 -12.67
CA TYR A 13 5.83 -7.72 -12.12
C TYR A 13 7.04 -8.08 -11.28
N LEU A 14 8.19 -8.10 -11.95
CA LEU A 14 9.48 -8.31 -11.31
C LEU A 14 9.96 -6.98 -10.71
N THR A 15 10.50 -7.03 -9.49
CA THR A 15 11.24 -5.89 -8.93
C THR A 15 12.44 -5.55 -9.82
N GLY A 16 13.04 -4.36 -9.69
CA GLY A 16 14.00 -3.81 -10.66
C GLY A 16 15.22 -4.68 -11.04
N ASP A 17 15.45 -5.81 -10.36
CA ASP A 17 16.48 -6.81 -10.63
C ASP A 17 15.97 -8.07 -11.38
N GLY A 18 14.67 -8.20 -11.63
CA GLY A 18 14.08 -9.23 -12.48
C GLY A 18 13.92 -10.61 -11.82
N LYS A 19 14.16 -10.77 -10.51
CA LYS A 19 14.41 -12.10 -9.91
C LYS A 19 13.51 -12.46 -8.73
N VAL A 20 12.79 -11.51 -8.16
CA VAL A 20 11.95 -11.75 -6.97
C VAL A 20 10.55 -11.18 -7.19
N GLU A 21 9.55 -11.99 -6.84
CA GLU A 21 8.15 -11.55 -6.79
C GLU A 21 8.01 -10.34 -5.85
N TYR A 22 7.18 -9.36 -6.22
CA TYR A 22 6.97 -8.15 -5.41
C TYR A 22 6.68 -8.47 -3.93
N GLU A 23 5.84 -9.47 -3.66
CA GLU A 23 5.47 -9.89 -2.31
C GLU A 23 6.65 -10.34 -1.44
N LYS A 24 7.62 -11.00 -2.07
CA LYS A 24 8.77 -11.65 -1.43
C LYS A 24 10.02 -10.77 -1.46
N SER A 25 9.97 -9.62 -2.13
CA SER A 25 11.13 -8.75 -2.23
C SER A 25 11.42 -8.06 -0.89
N ASP A 26 12.52 -8.42 -0.26
CA ASP A 26 12.99 -7.71 0.94
C ASP A 26 13.52 -6.31 0.59
N ASP A 27 14.02 -6.13 -0.63
CA ASP A 27 14.56 -4.86 -1.08
C ASP A 27 13.46 -3.82 -1.27
N ILE A 28 12.29 -4.19 -1.82
CA ILE A 28 11.16 -3.25 -1.88
C ILE A 28 10.67 -2.90 -0.47
N LYS A 29 10.63 -3.86 0.47
CA LYS A 29 10.23 -3.60 1.86
C LYS A 29 11.22 -2.67 2.57
N LYS A 30 12.53 -2.85 2.39
CA LYS A 30 13.57 -1.95 2.92
C LYS A 30 13.48 -0.57 2.29
N PHE A 31 13.25 -0.49 0.99
CA PHE A 31 13.05 0.77 0.29
C PHE A 31 11.84 1.53 0.84
N MET A 32 10.69 0.88 1.01
CA MET A 32 9.50 1.51 1.57
C MET A 32 9.69 1.98 3.01
N LYS A 33 10.44 1.25 3.85
CA LYS A 33 10.86 1.73 5.18
C LYS A 33 11.69 3.01 5.10
N THR A 34 12.60 3.09 4.13
CA THR A 34 13.43 4.28 3.91
C THR A 34 12.58 5.47 3.44
N VAL A 35 11.62 5.23 2.55
CA VAL A 35 10.67 6.26 2.10
C VAL A 35 9.80 6.76 3.26
N ALA A 36 9.24 5.86 4.07
CA ALA A 36 8.43 6.22 5.23
C ALA A 36 9.18 7.15 6.20
N LYS A 37 10.43 6.81 6.54
CA LYS A 37 11.28 7.66 7.40
C LYS A 37 11.47 9.05 6.81
N LYS A 38 11.81 9.15 5.52
CA LYS A 38 11.97 10.44 4.84
C LYS A 38 10.69 11.26 4.81
N ILE A 39 9.53 10.62 4.65
CA ILE A 39 8.24 11.30 4.71
C ILE A 39 8.00 11.87 6.11
N VAL A 40 8.24 11.08 7.16
CA VAL A 40 8.05 11.49 8.55
C VAL A 40 9.02 12.61 8.94
N GLU A 41 10.30 12.46 8.62
CA GLU A 41 11.34 13.47 8.89
C GLU A 41 11.05 14.80 8.20
N LYS A 42 10.59 14.76 6.94
CA LYS A 42 10.41 15.98 6.14
C LYS A 42 9.08 16.68 6.40
N TYR A 43 8.01 15.93 6.62
CA TYR A 43 6.65 16.48 6.64
C TYR A 43 5.94 16.32 7.99
N ASN A 44 6.43 15.44 8.88
CA ASN A 44 5.79 15.09 10.16
C ASN A 44 4.26 14.92 10.05
N PRO A 45 3.76 14.10 9.12
CA PRO A 45 2.33 14.01 8.86
C PRO A 45 1.63 13.26 9.99
N LYS A 46 0.40 13.67 10.30
CA LYS A 46 -0.49 12.91 11.20
C LYS A 46 -1.18 11.76 10.46
N VAL A 47 -1.68 12.04 9.25
CA VAL A 47 -2.47 11.12 8.43
C VAL A 47 -1.89 11.07 7.01
N VAL A 48 -1.83 9.89 6.40
CA VAL A 48 -1.36 9.68 5.03
C VAL A 48 -2.29 8.72 4.27
N LEU A 49 -2.54 9.03 3.00
CA LEU A 49 -3.15 8.11 2.04
C LEU A 49 -2.11 7.72 0.98
N ASP A 50 -1.86 6.42 0.84
CA ASP A 50 -1.05 5.81 -0.20
C ASP A 50 -1.96 5.33 -1.36
N ALA A 51 -2.01 6.10 -2.43
CA ALA A 51 -2.85 5.81 -3.60
C ALA A 51 -2.08 4.96 -4.62
N GLY A 52 -2.56 3.72 -4.84
CA GLY A 52 -1.80 2.67 -5.51
C GLY A 52 -0.91 1.90 -4.54
N CYS A 53 -1.44 1.54 -3.37
CA CYS A 53 -0.65 0.96 -2.27
C CYS A 53 -0.13 -0.46 -2.55
N ALA A 54 -0.55 -1.10 -3.64
CA ALA A 54 -0.27 -2.48 -3.95
C ALA A 54 -0.52 -3.40 -2.74
N MET A 55 0.52 -4.11 -2.28
CA MET A 55 0.45 -5.03 -1.13
C MET A 55 0.68 -4.33 0.23
N GLY A 56 0.59 -2.99 0.28
CA GLY A 56 0.53 -2.22 1.52
C GLY A 56 1.87 -1.99 2.25
N PHE A 57 3.01 -2.16 1.57
CA PHE A 57 4.33 -2.05 2.21
C PHE A 57 4.66 -0.66 2.75
N LEU A 58 4.28 0.40 2.02
CA LEU A 58 4.48 1.76 2.50
C LEU A 58 3.50 2.10 3.64
N VAL A 59 2.26 1.64 3.55
CA VAL A 59 1.28 1.75 4.65
C VAL A 59 1.82 1.10 5.92
N GLU A 60 2.31 -0.14 5.83
CA GLU A 60 2.94 -0.83 6.97
C GLU A 60 4.13 -0.04 7.54
N ALA A 61 5.02 0.42 6.67
CA ALA A 61 6.19 1.20 7.08
C ALA A 61 5.80 2.51 7.80
N LEU A 62 4.84 3.26 7.27
CA LEU A 62 4.36 4.51 7.89
C LEU A 62 3.68 4.26 9.25
N ARG A 63 2.90 3.19 9.39
CA ARG A 63 2.28 2.84 10.67
C ARG A 63 3.31 2.42 11.73
N ASN A 64 4.40 1.77 11.33
CA ASN A 64 5.53 1.49 12.23
C ASN A 64 6.21 2.79 12.72
N GLU A 65 6.20 3.85 11.90
CA GLU A 65 6.60 5.20 12.29
C GLU A 65 5.48 6.00 13.01
N LYS A 66 4.41 5.32 13.45
CA LYS A 66 3.27 5.87 14.20
C LYS A 66 2.41 6.89 13.43
N VAL A 67 2.48 6.89 12.10
CA VAL A 67 1.59 7.67 11.24
C VAL A 67 0.27 6.93 11.04
N GLU A 68 -0.85 7.67 11.05
CA GLU A 68 -2.15 7.13 10.68
C GLU A 68 -2.23 6.97 9.15
N ALA A 69 -1.70 5.86 8.65
CA ALA A 69 -1.59 5.62 7.21
C ALA A 69 -2.62 4.61 6.69
N TYR A 70 -3.12 4.89 5.49
CA TYR A 70 -4.11 4.09 4.77
C TYR A 70 -3.70 3.88 3.32
N GLY A 71 -4.14 2.78 2.73
CA GLY A 71 -3.84 2.43 1.35
C GLY A 71 -5.10 2.19 0.53
N ILE A 72 -5.07 2.60 -0.73
CA ILE A 72 -6.07 2.20 -1.72
C ILE A 72 -5.37 1.64 -2.95
N ASP A 73 -5.91 0.57 -3.53
CA ASP A 73 -5.44 0.03 -4.80
C ASP A 73 -6.63 -0.50 -5.62
N ILE A 74 -6.58 -0.39 -6.95
CA ILE A 74 -7.63 -0.94 -7.80
C ILE A 74 -7.57 -2.48 -7.87
N SER A 75 -6.41 -3.06 -7.58
CA SER A 75 -6.19 -4.49 -7.60
C SER A 75 -6.72 -5.16 -6.33
N GLU A 76 -7.86 -5.84 -6.43
CA GLU A 76 -8.35 -6.72 -5.36
C GLU A 76 -7.31 -7.80 -5.00
N TYR A 77 -6.56 -8.29 -6.00
CA TYR A 77 -5.47 -9.22 -5.77
C TYR A 77 -4.41 -8.61 -4.86
N ALA A 78 -3.88 -7.42 -5.18
CA ALA A 78 -2.86 -6.78 -4.35
C ALA A 78 -3.33 -6.55 -2.91
N ILE A 79 -4.57 -6.08 -2.75
CA ILE A 79 -5.21 -5.88 -1.44
C ILE A 79 -5.35 -7.21 -0.67
N SER A 80 -5.66 -8.32 -1.36
CA SER A 80 -5.75 -9.63 -0.73
C SER A 80 -4.42 -10.11 -0.12
N ARG A 81 -3.28 -9.65 -0.67
CA ARG A 81 -1.90 -9.98 -0.24
C ARG A 81 -1.35 -9.04 0.83
N VAL A 82 -2.11 -8.02 1.25
CA VAL A 82 -1.68 -7.09 2.32
C VAL A 82 -1.46 -7.88 3.63
N PRO A 83 -0.35 -7.64 4.37
CA PRO A 83 -0.10 -8.30 5.64
C PRO A 83 -1.25 -8.11 6.64
N GLN A 84 -1.58 -9.17 7.38
CA GLN A 84 -2.72 -9.19 8.30
C GLN A 84 -2.68 -8.04 9.33
N ALA A 85 -1.49 -7.64 9.78
CA ALA A 85 -1.29 -6.57 10.73
C ALA A 85 -1.84 -5.21 10.25
N VAL A 86 -1.86 -4.97 8.94
CA VAL A 86 -2.31 -3.70 8.34
C VAL A 86 -3.47 -3.84 7.36
N LYS A 87 -3.99 -5.05 7.17
CA LYS A 87 -5.07 -5.36 6.22
C LYS A 87 -6.31 -4.49 6.40
N LYS A 88 -6.67 -4.13 7.63
CA LYS A 88 -7.82 -3.27 7.92
C LYS A 88 -7.64 -1.79 7.53
N TYR A 89 -6.46 -1.41 7.03
CA TYR A 89 -6.14 -0.05 6.60
C TYR A 89 -5.91 0.06 5.09
N CYS A 90 -6.01 -1.05 4.34
CA CYS A 90 -5.85 -1.07 2.90
C CYS A 90 -7.14 -1.54 2.23
N PHE A 91 -7.60 -0.84 1.19
CA PHE A 91 -8.90 -1.08 0.57
C PHE A 91 -8.81 -1.18 -0.95
N ALA A 92 -9.65 -2.03 -1.54
CA ALA A 92 -9.83 -2.03 -2.99
C ALA A 92 -10.60 -0.77 -3.41
N ALA A 93 -10.17 -0.07 -4.45
CA ALA A 93 -10.77 1.20 -4.88
C ALA A 93 -12.27 1.09 -5.21
N GLY A 94 -12.72 -0.07 -5.71
CA GLY A 94 -14.15 -0.35 -5.94
C GLY A 94 -14.98 -0.60 -4.68
N ALA A 95 -14.33 -0.82 -3.54
CA ALA A 95 -14.97 -1.07 -2.24
C ALA A 95 -15.06 0.18 -1.35
N VAL A 96 -14.50 1.31 -1.80
CA VAL A 96 -14.54 2.58 -1.04
C VAL A 96 -15.70 3.43 -1.58
N PRO A 97 -16.71 3.77 -0.76
CA PRO A 97 -17.55 4.94 -1.02
C PRO A 97 -16.64 6.15 -1.20
N SER A 98 -17.09 7.20 -1.91
CA SER A 98 -16.27 8.38 -2.24
C SER A 98 -15.28 8.75 -1.14
N LEU A 99 -14.01 9.03 -1.50
CA LEU A 99 -12.91 9.29 -0.55
C LEU A 99 -13.31 10.18 0.65
N SER A 100 -14.20 11.14 0.41
CA SER A 100 -14.86 11.98 1.43
C SER A 100 -15.60 11.22 2.53
N MET A 101 -16.47 10.26 2.20
CA MET A 101 -17.19 9.44 3.17
C MET A 101 -16.25 8.57 4.00
N TRP A 102 -15.18 8.09 3.39
CA TRP A 102 -14.23 7.21 4.06
C TRP A 102 -13.41 7.96 5.13
N PHE A 103 -12.99 9.21 4.85
CA PHE A 103 -12.40 10.08 5.87
C PHE A 103 -13.40 10.40 7.00
N SER A 104 -14.67 10.67 6.68
CA SER A 104 -15.68 10.98 7.70
C SER A 104 -15.99 9.82 8.67
N LEU A 105 -15.73 8.57 8.27
CA LEU A 105 -15.98 7.39 9.11
C LEU A 105 -14.80 7.01 10.02
N HIS A 106 -13.60 7.55 9.76
CA HIS A 106 -12.36 7.14 10.43
C HIS A 106 -11.61 8.32 11.08
N SER A 107 -12.19 9.52 11.09
CA SER A 107 -11.71 10.72 11.81
C SER A 107 -12.46 10.97 13.11
#